data_AF-K7M737-F1
#
_entry.id   AF-K7M737-F1
#
_cell.length_a   1.000
_cell.length_b   1.000
_cell.length_c   1.000
_cell.angle_alpha   90.00
_cell.angle_beta   90.00
_cell.angle_gamma   90.00
#
_symmetry.space_group_name_H-M   'P 1'
#
loop_
_entity.id
_entity.type
_entity.pdbx_description
1 polymer ?
#
loop_
_entity_poly.entity_id
_entity_poly.type
_entity_poly.pdbx_seq_one_letter_code
_entity_poly.pdbx_strand_id
1 'polypeptide(L)'
;MLGVYMQRSWVIVNATAILLSLLYIFAGPMLRAIRQTEAISAAGGEFAVWMIPQLFAYAVNYPAQKFLQAQSRIMVMAWIAAAALVLHTLFSWLLILEFWWGLVSAVVVLNASWWFIDIGQLHTFSSIL
;
A
#
# COMPACT_ATOMS: atom_id res chain seq x y z
N MET A 1 8.00 -13.73 -21.69
CA MET A 1 8.04 -12.26 -21.97
C MET A 1 7.35 -11.43 -20.89
N LEU A 2 6.11 -11.75 -20.48
CA LEU A 2 5.35 -10.95 -19.50
C LEU A 2 6.10 -10.68 -18.19
N GLY A 3 6.87 -11.64 -17.67
CA GLY A 3 7.66 -11.44 -16.44
C GLY A 3 8.73 -10.35 -16.57
N VAL A 4 9.37 -10.22 -17.73
CA VAL A 4 10.34 -9.15 -18.00
C VAL A 4 9.65 -7.79 -18.09
N TYR A 5 8.45 -7.73 -18.68
CA TYR A 5 7.66 -6.49 -18.66
C TYR A 5 7.26 -6.10 -17.24
N MET A 6 6.84 -7.07 -16.41
CA MET A 6 6.54 -6.82 -15.00
C MET A 6 7.75 -6.25 -14.25
N GLN A 7 8.94 -6.84 -14.43
CA GLN A 7 10.17 -6.34 -13.80
C GLN A 7 10.53 -4.92 -14.27
N ARG A 8 10.43 -4.64 -15.58
CA ARG A 8 10.64 -3.29 -16.12
C ARG A 8 9.62 -2.30 -15.56
N SER A 9 8.36 -2.70 -15.46
CA SER A 9 7.31 -1.90 -14.84
C SER A 9 7.60 -1.65 -13.36
N TRP A 10 8.10 -2.61 -12.59
CA TRP A 10 8.52 -2.36 -11.22
C TRP A 10 9.57 -1.27 -11.12
N VAL A 11 10.59 -1.27 -11.98
CA VAL A 11 11.62 -0.21 -12.00
C VAL A 11 10.96 1.16 -12.25
N ILE A 12 10.10 1.27 -13.27
CA ILE A 12 9.43 2.52 -13.64
C ILE A 12 8.50 3.02 -12.54
N VAL A 13 7.68 2.15 -11.96
CA VAL A 13 6.68 2.54 -10.97
C VAL A 13 7.35 2.83 -9.62
N ASN A 14 8.41 2.13 -9.23
CA ASN A 14 9.19 2.49 -8.04
C ASN A 14 9.91 3.83 -8.20
N ALA A 15 10.49 4.11 -9.39
CA ALA A 15 11.06 5.42 -9.67
C ALA A 15 10.00 6.53 -9.57
N THR A 16 8.79 6.28 -10.10
CA THR A 16 7.64 7.18 -9.95
C THR A 16 7.23 7.35 -8.49
N ALA A 17 7.21 6.26 -7.70
CA ALA A 17 6.90 6.30 -6.27
C ALA A 17 7.91 7.15 -5.48
N ILE A 18 9.21 7.08 -5.81
CA ILE A 18 10.23 7.96 -5.22
C ILE A 18 9.88 9.43 -5.47
N LEU A 19 9.53 9.80 -6.71
CA LEU A 19 9.15 11.18 -7.02
C LEU A 19 7.85 11.60 -6.30
N LEU A 20 6.84 10.72 -6.26
CA LEU A 20 5.59 10.98 -5.57
C LEU A 20 5.73 11.04 -4.05
N SER A 21 6.76 10.39 -3.47
CA SER A 21 7.03 10.47 -2.02
C SER A 21 7.30 11.89 -1.55
N LEU A 22 7.77 12.78 -2.44
CA LEU A 22 7.90 14.21 -2.13
C LEU A 22 6.56 14.85 -1.79
N LEU A 23 5.48 14.46 -2.46
CA LEU A 23 4.13 14.95 -2.13
C LEU A 23 3.69 14.50 -0.73
N TYR A 24 4.14 13.32 -0.29
CA TYR A 24 3.83 12.78 1.03
C TYR A 24 4.63 13.51 2.11
N ILE A 25 5.94 13.73 1.86
CA ILE A 25 6.84 14.49 2.74
C ILE A 25 6.35 15.93 2.94
N PHE A 26 5.87 16.57 1.87
CA PHE A 26 5.39 17.96 1.90
C PHE A 26 3.86 18.09 2.07
N ALA A 27 3.16 17.00 2.41
CA ALA A 27 1.71 17.02 2.53
C ALA A 27 1.22 18.04 3.56
N GLY A 28 1.87 18.15 4.73
CA GLY A 28 1.49 19.11 5.77
C GLY A 28 1.54 20.57 5.29
N PRO A 29 2.68 21.06 4.76
CA PRO A 29 2.75 22.37 4.12
C PRO A 29 1.77 22.57 2.96
N MET A 30 1.54 21.57 2.12
CA MET A 30 0.56 21.64 1.01
C MET A 30 -0.87 21.82 1.54
N LEU A 31 -1.25 21.09 2.60
CA LEU A 31 -2.55 21.23 3.25
C LEU A 31 -2.74 22.63 3.84
N ARG A 32 -1.71 23.21 4.46
CA ARG A 32 -1.73 24.61 4.93
C ARG A 32 -1.89 25.59 3.77
N ALA A 33 -1.21 25.34 2.64
CA ALA A 33 -1.30 26.21 1.46
C ALA A 33 -2.71 26.26 0.88
N ILE A 34 -3.47 25.16 0.93
CA ILE A 34 -4.90 25.13 0.57
C ILE A 34 -5.84 25.55 1.72
N ARG A 35 -5.28 26.18 2.76
CA ARG A 35 -5.99 26.76 3.92
C ARG A 35 -6.68 25.74 4.84
N GLN A 36 -6.14 24.52 4.97
CA GLN A 36 -6.54 23.63 6.06
C GLN A 36 -6.06 24.16 7.42
N THR A 37 -6.77 23.80 8.48
CA THR A 37 -6.39 24.19 9.85
C THR A 37 -5.03 23.60 10.22
N GLU A 38 -4.39 24.19 11.23
CA GLU A 38 -3.09 23.71 11.71
C GLU A 38 -3.17 22.25 12.19
N ALA A 39 -4.22 21.90 12.93
CA ALA A 39 -4.45 20.54 13.42
C ALA A 39 -4.63 19.52 12.29
N ILE A 40 -5.45 19.82 11.28
CA ILE A 40 -5.65 18.93 10.12
C ILE A 40 -4.36 18.80 9.32
N SER A 41 -3.66 19.91 9.09
CA SER A 41 -2.42 19.91 8.32
C SER A 41 -1.29 19.13 9.02
N ALA A 42 -1.20 19.22 10.35
CA ALA A 42 -0.24 18.45 11.13
C ALA A 42 -0.56 16.95 11.07
N ALA A 43 -1.79 16.56 11.39
CA ALA A 43 -2.20 15.15 11.37
C ALA A 43 -2.11 14.54 9.96
N GLY A 44 -2.54 15.27 8.93
CA GLY A 44 -2.47 14.83 7.54
C GLY A 44 -1.03 14.74 7.02
N GLY A 45 -0.16 15.65 7.44
CA GLY A 45 1.27 15.61 7.12
C GLY A 45 1.96 14.41 7.75
N GLU A 46 1.72 14.17 9.04
CA GLU A 46 2.24 12.99 9.73
C GLU A 46 1.72 11.69 9.09
N PHE A 47 0.40 11.58 8.92
CA PHE A 47 -0.23 10.42 8.28
C PHE A 47 0.38 10.14 6.90
N ALA A 48 0.56 11.18 6.07
CA ALA A 48 1.17 11.02 4.75
C ALA A 48 2.58 10.44 4.84
N VAL A 49 3.44 10.92 5.74
CA VAL A 49 4.79 10.35 5.89
C VAL A 49 4.75 8.87 6.26
N TRP A 50 3.86 8.49 7.19
CA TRP A 50 3.70 7.08 7.58
C TRP A 50 3.09 6.20 6.47
N MET A 51 2.45 6.79 5.46
CA MET A 51 1.88 6.09 4.30
C MET A 51 2.88 5.86 3.16
N ILE A 52 4.10 6.40 3.27
CA ILE A 52 5.15 6.20 2.24
C ILE A 52 5.44 4.71 1.97
N PRO A 53 5.55 3.80 2.96
CA PRO A 53 5.83 2.39 2.66
C PRO A 53 4.69 1.74 1.85
N GLN A 54 3.44 2.16 2.04
CA GLN A 54 2.29 1.71 1.27
C GLN A 54 2.33 2.20 -0.19
N LEU A 55 2.87 3.39 -0.44
CA LEU A 55 3.11 3.87 -1.81
C LEU A 55 4.05 2.91 -2.58
N PHE A 56 5.06 2.37 -1.91
CA PHE A 56 5.95 1.37 -2.49
C PHE A 56 5.30 -0.02 -2.61
N ALA A 57 4.45 -0.41 -1.66
CA ALA A 57 3.63 -1.61 -1.80
C ALA A 57 2.79 -1.53 -3.09
N TYR A 58 2.10 -0.40 -3.34
CA TYR A 58 1.39 -0.20 -4.61
C TYR A 58 2.27 -0.30 -5.85
N ALA A 59 3.49 0.22 -5.79
CA ALA A 59 4.43 0.13 -6.89
C ALA A 59 4.81 -1.31 -7.25
N VAL A 60 4.86 -2.19 -6.25
CA VAL A 60 5.09 -3.64 -6.44
C VAL A 60 3.79 -4.34 -6.85
N ASN A 61 2.68 -4.00 -6.22
CA ASN A 61 1.38 -4.64 -6.40
C ASN A 61 0.86 -4.52 -7.83
N TYR A 62 0.82 -3.32 -8.42
CA TYR A 62 0.11 -3.12 -9.67
C TYR A 62 0.68 -3.95 -10.84
N PRO A 63 2.01 -4.01 -11.08
CA PRO A 63 2.55 -4.88 -12.12
C PRO A 63 2.35 -6.37 -11.81
N ALA A 64 2.49 -6.78 -10.54
CA ALA A 64 2.28 -8.17 -10.11
C ALA A 64 0.83 -8.63 -10.34
N GLN A 65 -0.14 -7.79 -10.00
CA GLN A 65 -1.55 -8.05 -10.26
C GLN A 65 -1.83 -8.25 -11.74
N LYS A 66 -1.32 -7.37 -12.60
CA LYS A 66 -1.52 -7.48 -14.06
C LYS A 66 -0.88 -8.72 -14.64
N PHE A 67 0.31 -9.09 -14.15
CA PHE A 67 0.95 -10.34 -14.53
C PHE A 67 0.10 -11.55 -14.11
N LEU A 68 -0.32 -11.65 -12.85
CA LEU A 68 -1.12 -12.78 -12.36
C LEU A 68 -2.49 -12.89 -13.05
N GLN A 69 -3.13 -11.76 -13.39
CA GLN A 69 -4.34 -11.74 -14.22
C GLN A 69 -4.10 -12.33 -15.60
N ALA A 70 -2.99 -11.98 -16.27
CA ALA A 70 -2.62 -12.54 -17.56
C ALA A 70 -2.27 -14.04 -17.49
N GLN A 71 -1.82 -14.53 -16.32
CA GLN A 71 -1.59 -15.94 -16.04
C GLN A 71 -2.84 -16.70 -15.53
N SER A 72 -4.03 -16.08 -15.60
CA SER A 72 -5.30 -16.66 -15.10
C SER A 72 -5.29 -17.03 -13.62
N ARG A 73 -4.47 -16.38 -12.79
CA ARG A 73 -4.38 -16.60 -11.33
C ARG A 73 -5.33 -15.71 -10.51
N ILE A 74 -6.45 -15.29 -11.12
CA ILE A 74 -7.41 -14.34 -10.52
C ILE A 74 -8.00 -14.88 -9.21
N MET A 75 -8.36 -16.17 -9.16
CA MET A 75 -8.91 -16.77 -7.93
C MET A 75 -7.91 -16.79 -6.78
N VAL A 76 -6.62 -16.98 -7.07
CA VAL A 76 -5.56 -16.91 -6.04
C VAL A 76 -5.47 -15.49 -5.48
N MET A 77 -5.48 -14.48 -6.36
CA MET A 77 -5.50 -13.07 -5.95
C MET A 77 -6.76 -12.74 -5.12
N ALA A 78 -7.91 -13.27 -5.50
CA ALA A 78 -9.17 -13.06 -4.77
C ALA A 78 -9.12 -13.64 -3.36
N TRP A 79 -8.57 -14.85 -3.18
CA TRP A 79 -8.39 -15.45 -1.85
C TRP A 79 -7.39 -14.68 -0.99
N ILE A 80 -6.27 -14.21 -1.57
CA ILE A 80 -5.32 -13.35 -0.87
C ILE A 80 -6.00 -12.06 -0.42
N ALA A 81 -6.76 -11.41 -1.30
CA ALA A 81 -7.48 -10.18 -0.98
C ALA A 81 -8.57 -10.40 0.09
N ALA A 82 -9.30 -11.52 0.04
CA ALA A 82 -10.29 -11.87 1.05
C ALA A 82 -9.63 -12.10 2.43
N ALA A 83 -8.51 -12.81 2.48
CA ALA A 83 -7.73 -12.99 3.71
C ALA A 83 -7.22 -11.63 4.24
N ALA A 84 -6.69 -10.78 3.35
CA ALA A 84 -6.25 -9.44 3.70
C ALA A 84 -7.38 -8.59 4.27
N LEU A 85 -8.59 -8.65 3.70
CA LEU A 85 -9.76 -7.92 4.19
C LEU A 85 -10.18 -8.36 5.59
N VAL A 86 -10.19 -9.67 5.86
CA VAL A 86 -10.51 -10.22 7.18
C VAL A 86 -9.47 -9.76 8.21
N LEU A 87 -8.19 -9.91 7.91
CA LEU A 87 -7.10 -9.47 8.78
C LEU A 87 -7.12 -7.95 8.99
N HIS A 88 -7.31 -7.17 7.93
CA HIS A 88 -7.42 -5.72 7.98
C HIS A 88 -8.55 -5.27 8.91
N THR A 89 -9.74 -5.87 8.78
CA THR A 89 -10.90 -5.56 9.61
C THR A 89 -10.64 -5.92 11.07
N LEU A 90 -10.12 -7.12 11.32
CA LEU A 90 -9.82 -7.61 12.67
C LEU A 90 -8.77 -6.72 13.36
N PHE A 91 -7.65 -6.44 12.70
CA PHE A 91 -6.59 -5.62 13.28
C PHE A 91 -6.97 -4.14 13.40
N SER A 92 -7.78 -3.61 12.48
CA SER A 92 -8.33 -2.26 12.62
C SER A 92 -9.21 -2.17 13.85
N TRP A 93 -10.12 -3.13 14.04
CA TRP A 93 -10.97 -3.19 15.22
C TRP A 93 -10.15 -3.27 16.52
N LEU A 94 -9.20 -4.22 16.60
CA LEU A 94 -8.34 -4.39 17.78
C LEU A 94 -7.49 -3.16 18.07
N LEU A 95 -6.74 -2.65 17.09
CA LEU A 95 -5.76 -1.58 17.33
C LEU A 95 -6.43 -0.21 17.50
N ILE A 96 -7.61 0.02 16.93
CA ILE A 96 -8.32 1.31 17.06
C ILE A 96 -9.20 1.30 18.31
N LEU A 97 -10.04 0.28 18.51
CA LEU A 97 -11.07 0.30 19.57
C LEU A 97 -10.62 -0.36 20.87
N GLU A 98 -9.81 -1.41 20.82
CA GLU A 98 -9.39 -2.13 22.03
C GLU A 98 -8.09 -1.54 22.60
N PHE A 99 -7.09 -1.32 21.75
CA PHE A 99 -5.79 -0.81 22.17
C PHE A 99 -5.65 0.73 22.08
N TRP A 100 -6.63 1.43 21.53
CA TRP A 100 -6.68 2.90 21.48
C TRP A 100 -5.46 3.57 20.81
N TRP A 101 -4.85 2.93 19.82
CA TRP A 101 -3.71 3.51 19.08
C TRP A 101 -4.13 4.58 18.05
N GLY A 102 -5.45 4.83 17.90
CA GLY A 102 -5.99 5.92 17.08
C GLY A 102 -5.55 5.88 15.61
N LEU A 103 -5.04 7.01 15.11
CA LEU A 103 -4.64 7.14 13.70
C LEU A 103 -3.42 6.28 13.34
N VAL A 104 -2.51 6.07 14.31
CA VAL A 104 -1.33 5.21 14.12
C VAL A 104 -1.76 3.78 13.77
N SER A 105 -2.82 3.28 14.42
CA SER A 105 -3.43 1.99 14.10
C SER A 105 -3.78 1.88 12.62
N ALA A 106 -4.45 2.90 12.08
CA ALA A 106 -4.93 2.88 10.71
C ALA A 106 -3.75 2.77 9.73
N VAL A 107 -2.67 3.53 9.95
CA VAL A 107 -1.50 3.49 9.08
C VAL A 107 -0.77 2.15 9.17
N VAL A 108 -0.60 1.61 10.38
CA VAL A 108 0.06 0.31 10.59
C VAL A 108 -0.71 -0.79 9.89
N VAL A 109 -2.04 -0.85 10.08
CA VAL A 109 -2.88 -1.89 9.49
C VAL A 109 -2.95 -1.75 7.96
N LEU A 110 -3.07 -0.53 7.43
CA LEU A 110 -3.05 -0.28 6.00
C LEU A 110 -1.73 -0.76 5.37
N ASN A 111 -0.58 -0.32 5.90
CA ASN A 111 0.73 -0.75 5.41
C ASN A 111 0.87 -2.28 5.46
N ALA A 112 0.55 -2.90 6.60
CA ALA A 112 0.64 -4.35 6.76
C ALA A 112 -0.24 -5.11 5.77
N SER A 113 -1.45 -4.61 5.50
CA SER A 113 -2.40 -5.25 4.58
C SER A 113 -1.88 -5.28 3.15
N TRP A 114 -1.30 -4.16 2.68
CA TRP A 114 -0.78 -4.09 1.32
C TRP A 114 0.47 -4.93 1.14
N TRP A 115 1.40 -4.90 2.10
CA TRP A 115 2.57 -5.78 2.07
C TRP A 115 2.21 -7.26 2.17
N PHE A 116 1.18 -7.61 2.95
CA PHE A 116 0.65 -8.97 3.00
C PHE A 116 0.15 -9.42 1.61
N ILE A 117 -0.61 -8.57 0.92
CA ILE A 117 -1.08 -8.87 -0.45
C ILE A 117 0.11 -9.05 -1.40
N ASP A 118 1.10 -8.16 -1.35
CA ASP A 118 2.28 -8.24 -2.22
C ASP A 118 3.07 -9.52 -1.99
N ILE A 119 3.35 -9.87 -0.74
CA ILE A 119 4.06 -11.12 -0.40
C ILE A 119 3.28 -12.33 -0.92
N GLY A 120 1.96 -12.37 -0.74
CA GLY A 120 1.11 -13.44 -1.25
C GLY A 120 1.14 -13.55 -2.79
N GLN A 121 1.11 -12.42 -3.49
CA GLN A 121 1.20 -12.37 -4.95
C GLN A 121 2.59 -12.77 -5.46
N LEU A 122 3.66 -12.33 -4.80
CA LEU A 122 5.04 -12.68 -5.14
C LEU A 122 5.34 -14.16 -4.90
N HIS A 123 4.80 -14.74 -3.83
CA HIS A 123 4.87 -16.19 -3.62
C HIS A 123 4.17 -16.94 -4.76
N THR A 124 2.98 -16.49 -5.16
CA THR A 124 2.26 -17.07 -6.31
C THR A 124 3.07 -16.93 -7.60
N PHE A 125 3.72 -15.78 -7.82
CA PHE A 125 4.61 -15.56 -8.97
C PHE A 125 5.77 -16.56 -9.00
N SER A 126 6.41 -16.82 -7.86
CA SER A 126 7.52 -17.78 -7.76
C SER A 126 7.12 -19.22 -8.09
N SER A 127 5.85 -19.60 -7.90
CA SER A 127 5.33 -20.92 -8.27
C SER A 127 5.06 -21.12 -9.76
N ILE A 128 5.16 -20.06 -10.57
CA ILE A 128 4.90 -20.08 -12.02
C ILE A 128 6.20 -20.21 -12.83
N LEU A 129 7.33 -19.77 -12.26
CA LEU A 129 8.66 -19.86 -12.86
C LEU A 129 9.29 -21.23 -12.58
#